data_AF-A0A350LZD3-F1
#
_entry.id   AF-A0A350LZD3-F1
#
_cell.length_a   1.000
_cell.length_b   1.000
_cell.length_c   1.000
_cell.angle_alpha   90.00
_cell.angle_beta   90.00
_cell.angle_gamma   90.00
#
_symmetry.space_group_name_H-M   'P 1'
#
loop_
_entity.id
_entity.type
_entity.pdbx_description
1 polymer ?
#
loop_
_entity_poly.entity_id
_entity_poly.type
_entity_poly.pdbx_seq_one_letter_code
_entity_poly.pdbx_strand_id
1 'polypeptide(L)'
;MGNNEVYLDLETQDIIGEKELRISVACIFKNGYKVFMENEIESLLDELFSSSLVIGFNLFDFDYKVLGAYTEKDLYKFPTIDMLREIKKVLGFRISLNNLAKANLDKQKLGSGLDAVRFWKEGNIEKLIEYCIRDVEVTKDIYQLGKKQGFLYYIERGSNGEKKKVSVKW
;
A
#
# COMPACT_ATOMS: atom_id res chain seq x y z
N MET A 1 1.03 -9.50 -24.57
CA MET A 1 0.28 -9.88 -23.34
C MET A 1 0.31 -8.65 -22.46
N GLY A 2 -0.83 -8.00 -22.23
CA GLY A 2 -0.86 -6.74 -21.47
C GLY A 2 -0.49 -7.00 -20.01
N ASN A 3 0.38 -6.16 -19.43
CA ASN A 3 0.74 -6.24 -18.02
C ASN A 3 -0.53 -6.10 -17.16
N ASN A 4 -0.88 -7.16 -16.44
CA ASN A 4 -2.03 -7.20 -15.54
C ASN A 4 -1.57 -6.86 -14.12
N GLU A 5 -1.06 -5.65 -13.96
CA GLU A 5 -0.55 -5.10 -12.70
C GLU A 5 -1.71 -4.67 -11.80
N VAL A 6 -1.66 -5.05 -10.52
CA VAL A 6 -2.63 -4.63 -9.50
C VAL A 6 -1.91 -3.85 -8.40
N TYR A 7 -2.41 -2.67 -8.06
CA TYR A 7 -1.98 -1.91 -6.89
C TYR A 7 -2.90 -2.26 -5.73
N LEU A 8 -2.34 -2.58 -4.56
CA LEU A 8 -3.08 -3.04 -3.39
C LEU A 8 -2.72 -2.20 -2.16
N ASP A 9 -3.74 -1.91 -1.36
CA ASP A 9 -3.65 -1.46 0.03
C ASP A 9 -4.84 -2.01 0.83
N LEU A 10 -4.67 -2.23 2.13
CA LEU A 10 -5.75 -2.59 3.04
C LEU A 10 -5.67 -1.88 4.38
N GLU A 11 -6.84 -1.73 5.00
CA GLU A 11 -7.02 -1.18 6.33
C GLU A 11 -7.58 -2.24 7.28
N THR A 12 -7.28 -2.10 8.57
CA THR A 12 -7.70 -3.03 9.60
C THR A 12 -8.75 -2.43 10.54
N GLN A 13 -9.52 -3.31 11.19
CA GLN A 13 -10.55 -2.92 12.15
C GLN A 13 -9.97 -2.40 13.49
N ASP A 14 -8.75 -2.82 13.81
CA ASP A 14 -8.06 -2.51 15.06
C ASP A 14 -6.56 -2.22 14.80
N ILE A 15 -5.87 -1.79 15.86
CA ILE A 15 -4.43 -1.49 15.84
C ILE A 15 -3.64 -2.78 16.08
N ILE A 16 -2.47 -2.90 15.43
CA ILE A 16 -1.53 -4.00 15.64
C ILE A 16 -1.25 -4.17 17.14
N GLY A 17 -1.43 -5.39 17.65
CA GLY A 17 -1.09 -5.76 19.03
C GLY A 17 -2.24 -5.63 20.04
N GLU A 18 -3.38 -5.05 19.66
CA GLU A 18 -4.56 -5.03 20.53
C GLU A 18 -5.38 -6.32 20.42
N LYS A 19 -5.52 -6.87 19.20
CA LYS A 19 -6.30 -8.08 18.88
C LYS A 19 -5.75 -8.74 17.60
N GLU A 20 -6.33 -9.89 17.23
CA GLU A 20 -6.19 -10.44 15.89
C GLU A 20 -6.72 -9.43 14.86
N LEU A 21 -5.89 -9.08 13.88
CA LEU A 21 -6.21 -8.05 12.91
C LEU A 21 -7.16 -8.59 11.86
N ARG A 22 -8.36 -8.01 11.82
CA ARG A 22 -9.35 -8.22 10.76
C ARG A 22 -9.32 -7.08 9.77
N ILE A 23 -9.61 -7.37 8.51
CA ILE A 23 -9.69 -6.37 7.45
C ILE A 23 -10.97 -5.56 7.62
N SER A 24 -10.88 -4.24 7.53
CA SER A 24 -12.05 -3.35 7.46
C SER A 24 -12.42 -3.07 6.01
N VAL A 25 -11.44 -2.58 5.24
CA VAL A 25 -11.55 -2.27 3.80
C VAL A 25 -10.25 -2.66 3.13
N ALA A 26 -10.34 -3.20 1.92
CA ALA A 26 -9.22 -3.30 0.98
C ALA A 26 -9.56 -2.57 -0.32
N CYS A 27 -8.55 -1.95 -0.94
CA CYS A 27 -8.71 -1.31 -2.24
C CYS A 27 -7.66 -1.84 -3.21
N ILE A 28 -8.09 -2.01 -4.47
CA ILE A 28 -7.18 -2.27 -5.57
C ILE A 28 -7.37 -1.28 -6.72
N PHE A 29 -6.30 -1.05 -7.48
CA PHE A 29 -6.37 -0.43 -8.80
C PHE A 29 -5.78 -1.36 -9.85
N LYS A 30 -6.52 -1.59 -10.95
CA LYS A 30 -6.07 -2.35 -12.13
C LYS A 30 -6.50 -1.65 -13.42
N ASN A 31 -7.80 -1.59 -13.66
CA ASN A 31 -8.44 -0.83 -14.75
C ASN A 31 -9.45 0.20 -14.21
N GLY A 32 -9.25 0.63 -12.96
CA GLY A 32 -10.22 1.33 -12.14
C GLY A 32 -10.09 0.88 -10.68
N TYR A 33 -10.62 1.68 -9.76
CA TYR A 33 -10.64 1.34 -8.34
C TYR A 33 -11.74 0.31 -8.05
N LYS A 34 -11.41 -0.71 -7.27
CA LYS A 34 -12.37 -1.62 -6.65
C LYS A 34 -12.11 -1.63 -5.15
N VAL A 35 -13.19 -1.71 -4.39
CA VAL A 35 -13.18 -1.67 -2.92
C VAL A 35 -13.86 -2.94 -2.44
N PHE A 36 -13.30 -3.56 -1.41
CA PHE A 36 -13.79 -4.80 -0.84
C PHE A 36 -13.91 -4.62 0.67
N MET A 37 -15.09 -4.89 1.20
CA MET A 37 -15.31 -5.07 2.62
C MET A 37 -14.83 -6.46 3.05
N GLU A 38 -14.78 -6.72 4.36
CA GLU A 38 -14.31 -8.00 4.90
C GLU A 38 -15.05 -9.24 4.33
N ASN A 39 -16.35 -9.11 4.07
CA ASN A 39 -17.17 -10.19 3.50
C ASN A 39 -16.93 -10.41 1.99
N GLU A 40 -16.07 -9.60 1.35
CA GLU A 40 -15.75 -9.65 -0.08
C GLU A 40 -14.28 -10.04 -0.34
N ILE A 41 -13.55 -10.46 0.71
CA ILE A 41 -12.11 -10.77 0.61
C ILE A 41 -11.82 -11.96 -0.31
N GLU A 42 -12.74 -12.90 -0.47
CA GLU A 42 -12.60 -13.97 -1.47
C GLU A 42 -12.49 -13.40 -2.90
N SER A 43 -13.35 -12.43 -3.24
CA SER A 43 -13.30 -11.74 -4.54
C SER A 43 -12.02 -10.91 -4.72
N LEU A 44 -11.52 -10.28 -3.65
CA LEU A 44 -10.22 -9.61 -3.66
C LEU A 44 -9.10 -10.61 -3.98
N LEU A 45 -9.07 -11.75 -3.29
CA LEU A 45 -8.06 -12.77 -3.49
C LEU A 45 -8.08 -13.24 -4.94
N ASP A 46 -9.24 -13.48 -5.55
CA ASP A 46 -9.34 -13.88 -6.96
C ASP A 46 -8.74 -12.83 -7.93
N GLU A 47 -8.92 -11.54 -7.66
CA GLU A 47 -8.27 -10.48 -8.43
C GLU A 47 -6.75 -10.50 -8.27
N LEU A 48 -6.25 -10.76 -7.05
CA LEU A 48 -4.81 -10.87 -6.79
C LEU A 48 -4.22 -12.12 -7.46
N PHE A 49 -4.87 -13.29 -7.31
CA PHE A 49 -4.42 -14.56 -7.90
C PHE A 49 -4.47 -14.58 -9.43
N SER A 50 -5.34 -13.78 -10.04
CA SER A 50 -5.41 -13.62 -11.51
C SER A 50 -4.48 -12.53 -12.06
N SER A 51 -3.82 -11.75 -11.19
CA SER A 51 -2.88 -10.70 -11.59
C SER A 51 -1.51 -11.27 -11.98
N SER A 52 -0.78 -10.54 -12.83
CA SER A 52 0.61 -10.92 -13.17
C SER A 52 1.62 -10.33 -12.19
N LEU A 53 1.24 -9.29 -11.45
CA LEU A 53 2.09 -8.57 -10.51
C LEU A 53 1.23 -7.80 -9.52
N VAL A 54 1.50 -7.96 -8.23
CA VAL A 54 0.92 -7.13 -7.17
C VAL A 54 1.93 -6.08 -6.74
N ILE A 55 1.54 -4.81 -6.72
CA ILE A 55 2.35 -3.68 -6.26
C ILE A 55 1.70 -3.08 -5.03
N GLY A 56 2.49 -2.79 -4.01
CA GLY A 56 1.98 -2.13 -2.81
C GLY A 56 3.11 -1.61 -1.92
N PHE A 57 2.73 -1.14 -0.74
CA PHE A 57 3.66 -0.54 0.20
C PHE A 57 3.64 -1.29 1.53
N ASN A 58 4.70 -2.04 1.85
CA ASN A 58 4.79 -2.89 3.04
C ASN A 58 3.92 -4.16 3.02
N LEU A 59 3.55 -4.64 1.82
CA LEU A 59 2.68 -5.81 1.63
C LEU A 59 3.14 -7.04 2.40
N PHE A 60 4.42 -7.41 2.30
CA PHE A 60 4.91 -8.64 2.92
C PHE A 60 4.89 -8.58 4.45
N ASP A 61 5.13 -7.39 4.99
CA ASP A 61 5.29 -7.20 6.42
C ASP A 61 3.97 -6.84 7.12
N PHE A 62 2.92 -6.51 6.36
CA PHE A 62 1.61 -6.12 6.87
C PHE A 62 0.46 -6.78 6.10
N ASP A 63 0.12 -6.33 4.89
CA ASP A 63 -1.09 -6.71 4.17
C ASP A 63 -1.22 -8.22 3.98
N TYR A 64 -0.15 -8.89 3.54
CA TYR A 64 -0.14 -10.34 3.34
C TYR A 64 -0.21 -11.13 4.65
N LYS A 65 0.24 -10.54 5.78
CA LYS A 65 0.06 -11.18 7.09
C LYS A 65 -1.40 -11.15 7.51
N VAL A 66 -2.08 -10.02 7.28
CA VAL A 66 -3.51 -9.88 7.58
C VAL A 66 -4.35 -10.74 6.64
N LEU A 67 -4.11 -10.67 5.33
CA LEU A 67 -4.80 -11.50 4.33
C LEU A 67 -4.55 -13.00 4.52
N GLY A 68 -3.43 -13.39 5.13
CA GLY A 68 -3.12 -14.79 5.44
C GLY A 68 -4.13 -15.46 6.37
N ALA A 69 -4.91 -14.69 7.15
CA ALA A 69 -6.01 -15.23 7.95
C ALA A 69 -7.25 -15.62 7.11
N TYR A 70 -7.32 -15.16 5.85
CA TYR A 70 -8.48 -15.32 4.96
C TYR A 70 -8.24 -16.32 3.83
N THR A 71 -7.05 -16.93 3.74
CA THR A 71 -6.73 -17.87 2.66
C THR A 71 -5.70 -18.91 3.05
N GLU A 72 -5.84 -20.12 2.52
CA GLU A 72 -4.82 -21.18 2.60
C GLU A 72 -3.76 -21.05 1.49
N LYS A 73 -4.01 -20.19 0.49
CA LYS A 73 -3.08 -20.00 -0.64
C LYS A 73 -1.89 -19.14 -0.20
N ASP A 74 -0.71 -19.51 -0.66
CA ASP A 74 0.54 -18.84 -0.28
C ASP A 74 0.72 -17.49 -1.02
N LEU A 75 0.36 -16.40 -0.34
CA LEU A 75 0.49 -15.02 -0.84
C LEU A 75 1.95 -14.63 -1.11
N TYR A 76 2.94 -15.29 -0.49
CA TYR A 76 4.35 -14.92 -0.61
C TYR A 76 4.99 -15.43 -1.91
N LYS A 77 4.28 -16.29 -2.66
CA LYS A 77 4.73 -16.81 -3.95
C LYS A 77 4.37 -15.92 -5.14
N PHE A 78 3.57 -14.89 -4.93
CA PHE A 78 3.23 -13.97 -6.01
C PHE A 78 4.43 -13.16 -6.49
N PRO A 79 4.48 -12.86 -7.80
CA PRO A 79 5.26 -11.72 -8.26
C PRO A 79 4.74 -10.46 -7.56
N THR A 80 5.55 -9.90 -6.67
CA THR A 80 5.16 -8.76 -5.84
C THR A 80 6.27 -7.71 -5.81
N ILE A 81 5.92 -6.45 -6.08
CA ILE A 81 6.73 -5.29 -5.72
C ILE A 81 6.22 -4.71 -4.40
N ASP A 82 6.93 -5.03 -3.32
CA ASP A 82 6.80 -4.31 -2.05
C ASP A 82 7.78 -3.12 -2.06
N MET A 83 7.25 -1.94 -2.35
CA MET A 83 8.04 -0.72 -2.54
C MET A 83 8.87 -0.36 -1.30
N LEU A 84 8.34 -0.59 -0.09
CA LEU A 84 9.07 -0.30 1.13
C LEU A 84 10.25 -1.25 1.29
N ARG A 85 10.04 -2.53 1.02
CA ARG A 85 11.11 -3.53 1.07
C ARG A 85 12.22 -3.22 0.06
N GLU A 86 11.85 -2.88 -1.17
CA GLU A 86 12.77 -2.47 -2.25
C GLU A 86 13.62 -1.25 -1.85
N ILE A 87 12.97 -0.18 -1.38
CA ILE A 87 13.63 1.05 -0.96
C ILE A 87 14.53 0.80 0.26
N LYS A 88 14.06 0.01 1.24
CA LYS A 88 14.83 -0.35 2.43
C LYS A 88 16.12 -1.11 2.08
N LYS A 89 16.11 -1.98 1.06
CA LYS A 89 17.34 -2.68 0.61
C LYS A 89 18.42 -1.70 0.16
N VAL A 90 18.03 -0.57 -0.45
CA VAL A 90 18.96 0.45 -0.95
C VAL A 90 19.40 1.41 0.15
N LEU A 91 18.44 1.88 0.98
CA LEU A 91 18.70 2.90 2.00
C LEU A 91 19.22 2.34 3.33
N GLY A 92 18.97 1.07 3.64
CA GLY A 92 19.25 0.47 4.94
C GLY A 92 18.23 0.81 6.04
N PHE A 93 17.28 1.72 5.78
CA PHE A 93 16.22 2.11 6.71
C PHE A 93 14.86 2.25 6.02
N ARG A 94 13.79 2.28 6.83
CA ARG A 94 12.41 2.44 6.35
C ARG A 94 12.10 3.92 6.10
N ILE A 95 11.40 4.19 5.01
CA ILE A 95 10.78 5.48 4.69
C ILE A 95 9.26 5.26 4.64
N SER A 96 8.45 6.27 4.99
CA SER A 96 6.99 6.16 4.90
C SER A 96 6.48 6.55 3.51
N LEU A 97 5.33 6.01 3.11
CA LEU A 97 4.65 6.39 1.86
C LEU A 97 4.40 7.90 1.80
N ASN A 98 3.99 8.52 2.91
CA ASN A 98 3.79 9.97 3.01
C ASN A 98 5.08 10.76 2.75
N ASN A 99 6.24 10.27 3.20
CA ASN A 99 7.51 10.93 2.92
C ASN A 99 7.83 10.90 1.41
N LEU A 100 7.61 9.75 0.75
CA LEU A 100 7.75 9.65 -0.71
C LEU A 100 6.75 10.55 -1.44
N ALA A 101 5.48 10.58 -1.02
CA ALA A 101 4.44 11.42 -1.59
C ALA A 101 4.82 12.90 -1.55
N LYS A 102 5.23 13.39 -0.36
CA LYS A 102 5.69 14.78 -0.16
C LYS A 102 6.93 15.10 -0.98
N ALA A 103 7.85 14.14 -1.12
CA ALA A 103 9.10 14.38 -1.84
C ALA A 103 8.92 14.40 -3.37
N ASN A 104 7.93 13.70 -3.92
CA ASN A 104 7.83 13.42 -5.35
C ASN A 104 6.59 13.97 -6.05
N LEU A 105 5.45 14.06 -5.36
CA LEU A 105 4.15 14.38 -5.99
C LEU A 105 3.61 15.76 -5.58
N ASP A 106 4.31 16.47 -4.69
CA ASP A 106 3.82 17.66 -3.96
C ASP A 106 2.42 17.45 -3.32
N LYS A 107 2.00 16.19 -3.18
CA LYS A 107 0.81 15.75 -2.46
C LYS A 107 1.20 15.52 -1.00
N GLN A 108 0.46 16.11 -0.06
CA GLN A 108 0.50 15.66 1.33
C GLN A 108 -0.52 14.55 1.52
N LYS A 109 -0.14 13.47 2.23
CA LYS A 109 -1.11 12.46 2.64
C LYS A 109 -2.16 13.08 3.56
N LEU A 110 -3.43 12.75 3.33
CA LEU A 110 -4.54 13.07 4.21
C LEU A 110 -4.62 12.01 5.31
N GLY A 111 -3.81 12.14 6.36
CA GLY A 111 -3.90 11.30 7.58
C GLY A 111 -2.91 10.15 7.69
N SER A 112 -3.15 9.30 8.69
CA SER A 112 -2.31 8.20 9.20
C SER A 112 -3.15 6.92 9.37
N GLY A 113 -2.54 5.73 9.45
CA GLY A 113 -3.32 4.49 9.63
C GLY A 113 -4.18 4.49 10.91
N LEU A 114 -3.84 5.33 11.90
CA LEU A 114 -4.69 5.56 13.08
C LEU A 114 -6.01 6.25 12.73
N ASP A 115 -6.05 7.06 11.66
CA ASP A 115 -7.27 7.69 11.18
C ASP A 115 -8.20 6.66 10.54
N ALA A 116 -7.68 5.67 9.80
CA ALA A 116 -8.48 4.59 9.23
C ALA A 116 -9.17 3.74 10.32
N VAL A 117 -8.42 3.32 11.34
CA VAL A 117 -9.00 2.60 12.50
C VAL A 117 -10.05 3.46 13.21
N ARG A 118 -9.81 4.77 13.37
CA ARG A 118 -10.80 5.68 13.95
C ARG A 118 -12.08 5.74 13.12
N PHE A 119 -11.97 5.92 11.79
CA PHE A 119 -13.14 5.96 10.90
C PHE A 119 -13.94 4.67 10.96
N TRP A 120 -13.28 3.51 11.04
CA TRP A 120 -13.96 2.23 11.27
C TRP A 120 -14.74 2.22 12.60
N LYS A 121 -14.09 2.59 13.71
CA LYS A 121 -14.70 2.61 15.05
C LYS A 121 -15.85 3.61 15.17
N GLU A 122 -15.82 4.70 14.41
CA GLU A 122 -16.89 5.70 14.31
C GLU A 122 -18.00 5.34 13.31
N GLY A 123 -17.85 4.24 12.56
CA GLY A 123 -18.80 3.84 11.49
C GLY A 123 -18.75 4.75 10.25
N ASN A 124 -17.68 5.55 10.08
CA ASN A 124 -17.51 6.45 8.94
C ASN A 124 -16.87 5.72 7.74
N ILE A 125 -17.63 4.79 7.17
CA ILE A 125 -17.15 3.90 6.11
C ILE A 125 -16.76 4.67 4.84
N GLU A 126 -17.47 5.74 4.49
CA GLU A 126 -17.14 6.56 3.32
C GLU A 126 -15.73 7.14 3.43
N LYS A 127 -15.38 7.76 4.57
CA LYS A 127 -14.02 8.29 4.79
C LYS A 127 -12.96 7.21 4.82
N LEU A 128 -13.27 6.03 5.37
CA LEU A 128 -12.36 4.90 5.36
C LEU A 128 -12.05 4.43 3.93
N ILE A 129 -13.08 4.33 3.09
CA ILE A 129 -12.93 3.98 1.67
C ILE A 129 -12.11 5.05 0.93
N GLU A 130 -12.43 6.33 1.12
CA GLU A 130 -11.67 7.44 0.53
C GLU A 130 -10.19 7.40 0.93
N TYR A 131 -9.91 7.05 2.19
CA TYR A 131 -8.57 6.92 2.71
C TYR A 131 -7.79 5.80 2.00
N CYS A 132 -8.37 4.59 1.93
CA CYS A 132 -7.72 3.44 1.29
C CYS A 132 -7.52 3.67 -0.22
N ILE A 133 -8.52 4.26 -0.91
CA ILE A 133 -8.38 4.66 -2.33
C ILE A 133 -7.21 5.63 -2.51
N ARG A 134 -7.04 6.60 -1.59
CA ARG A 134 -5.95 7.57 -1.66
C ARG A 134 -4.58 6.91 -1.50
N ASP A 135 -4.44 5.93 -0.61
CA ASP A 135 -3.19 5.21 -0.44
C ASP A 135 -2.84 4.36 -1.66
N VAL A 136 -3.82 3.71 -2.30
CA VAL A 136 -3.64 3.04 -3.59
C VAL A 136 -3.23 4.03 -4.69
N GLU A 137 -3.88 5.21 -4.77
CA GLU A 137 -3.54 6.26 -5.73
C GLU A 137 -2.08 6.71 -5.57
N VAL A 138 -1.67 7.05 -4.34
CA VAL A 138 -0.31 7.51 -4.04
C VAL A 138 0.71 6.41 -4.32
N THR A 139 0.42 5.17 -3.95
CA THR A 139 1.28 4.00 -4.24
C THR A 139 1.49 3.86 -5.74
N LYS A 140 0.41 3.90 -6.52
CA LYS A 140 0.46 3.83 -7.99
C LYS A 140 1.28 4.96 -8.59
N ASP A 141 1.01 6.21 -8.19
CA ASP A 141 1.68 7.39 -8.73
C ASP A 141 3.20 7.36 -8.44
N ILE A 142 3.60 6.98 -7.22
CA ILE A 142 5.01 6.83 -6.84
C ILE A 142 5.66 5.69 -7.61
N TYR A 143 5.01 4.53 -7.70
CA TYR A 143 5.55 3.39 -8.44
C TYR A 143 5.79 3.73 -9.90
N GLN A 144 4.80 4.31 -10.58
CA GLN A 144 4.89 4.70 -11.98
C GLN A 144 5.98 5.75 -12.22
N LEU A 145 6.11 6.74 -11.33
CA LEU A 145 7.18 7.73 -11.41
C LEU A 145 8.55 7.06 -11.26
N GLY A 146 8.71 6.20 -10.25
CA GLY A 146 9.96 5.48 -10.00
C GLY A 146 10.36 4.57 -11.16
N LYS A 147 9.39 3.83 -11.72
CA LYS A 147 9.56 2.97 -12.91
C LYS A 147 9.98 3.79 -14.13
N LYS A 148 9.41 4.99 -14.32
CA LYS A 148 9.73 5.86 -15.45
C LYS A 148 11.13 6.46 -15.38
N GLN A 149 11.59 6.90 -14.20
CA GLN A 149 12.84 7.67 -14.08
C GLN A 149 14.00 6.92 -13.40
N GLY A 150 13.75 5.73 -12.83
CA GLY A 150 14.76 4.89 -12.16
C GLY A 150 15.17 5.35 -10.76
N PHE A 151 14.51 6.38 -10.21
CA PHE A 151 14.76 6.86 -8.85
C PHE A 151 13.52 7.53 -8.24
N LEU A 152 13.54 7.72 -6.93
CA LEU A 152 12.58 8.53 -6.17
C LEU A 152 13.32 9.50 -5.26
N TYR A 153 12.68 10.62 -4.94
CA TYR A 153 13.10 11.49 -3.86
C TYR A 153 12.55 11.02 -2.50
N TYR A 154 13.26 11.29 -1.42
CA TYR A 154 12.77 11.17 -0.05
C TYR A 154 13.35 12.31 0.79
N ILE A 155 12.66 12.67 1.87
CA ILE A 155 13.13 13.70 2.81
C ILE A 155 13.87 12.99 3.94
N GLU A 156 15.14 13.31 4.14
CA GLU A 156 15.94 12.69 5.20
C GLU A 156 15.52 13.18 6.59
N ARG A 157 15.39 12.27 7.56
CA ARG A 157 15.06 12.63 8.94
C ARG A 157 16.17 13.48 9.55
N GLY A 158 15.80 14.57 10.21
CA GLY A 158 16.75 15.50 10.83
C GLY A 158 17.40 16.48 9.85
N SER A 159 17.08 16.40 8.55
CA SER A 159 17.43 17.46 7.60
C SER A 159 16.45 18.63 7.68
N ASN A 160 16.87 19.82 7.19
CA ASN A 160 16.00 20.99 7.01
C ASN A 160 15.05 20.84 5.79
N GLY A 161 14.48 19.64 5.59
CA GLY A 161 13.64 19.32 4.44
C GLY A 161 14.41 18.99 3.15
N GLU A 162 15.68 18.59 3.26
CA GLU A 162 16.49 18.26 2.10
C GLU A 162 15.97 16.98 1.41
N LYS A 163 15.75 17.06 0.09
CA LYS A 163 15.36 15.92 -0.73
C LYS A 163 16.61 15.16 -1.20
N LYS A 164 16.73 13.89 -0.81
CA LYS A 164 17.74 12.95 -1.30
C LYS A 164 17.13 11.97 -2.30
N LYS A 165 17.96 11.35 -3.13
CA LYS A 165 17.53 10.35 -4.12
C LYS A 165 17.77 8.93 -3.63
N VAL A 166 16.85 8.03 -3.95
CA VAL A 166 17.01 6.57 -3.87
C VAL A 166 16.80 5.98 -5.26
N SER A 167 17.72 5.14 -5.71
CA SER A 167 17.55 4.42 -6.98
C SER A 167 16.53 3.29 -6.82
N VAL A 168 15.66 3.09 -7.82
CA VAL A 168 14.70 1.98 -7.88
C VAL A 168 14.82 1.27 -9.22
N LYS A 169 14.61 -0.05 -9.24
CA LYS A 169 14.75 -0.90 -10.44
C LYS A 169 13.47 -1.73 -10.64
N TRP A 170 12.39 -1.04 -11.02
CA TRP A 170 11.06 -1.61 -11.25
C TRP A 170 10.73 -1.73 -12.74
#